data_AF-A0A3B0QJK1-F1
#
_entry.id   AF-A0A3B0QJK1-F1
#
_cell.length_a   1.000
_cell.length_b   1.000
_cell.length_c   1.000
_cell.angle_alpha   90.00
_cell.angle_beta   90.00
_cell.angle_gamma   90.00
#
_symmetry.space_group_name_H-M   'P 1'
#
loop_
_entity.id
_entity.type
_entity.pdbx_description
1 polymer ?
#
loop_
_entity_poly.entity_id
_entity_poly.type
_entity_poly.pdbx_seq_one_letter_code
_entity_poly.pdbx_strand_id
1 'polypeptide(L)'
;MIEINHEQFVKISRQVNLCDNNLKMINFKHIELPQFIQVIYMNLSSYENEFHLINECRQHINQKYLNKFGVNILPKTFETMSKSLRSPEMIPKNLDEPFFLKHNRDKDVINFFTISLTPFDGEKMKKFEATFIEQAKLCGMNFRKLQHAKYVEIIDSSEIDSIFNHIHMQNIDFILLGLPNEKNDYFEVSKYHANCKHGIVTQSFLCYAFLNDEEYFEHRKDKYKGLIVKCCLKLGGRPNIIDPRYWTNFPFETKRTMMIGISYFYDQITRKYFYSIVVSLDENFCKYISIEDASKNRNDKQLLKKMFREIMIDYCDKKIGYPKNIIIFHHQNYLNLKSIIESFLNDFKLTNILVENYFPIHIFSRNEERLPTGTIVDLDFQQSLLNRNHKEFMIFIYLSAVKSGKTIKYTVVVDDLKMSAESIKNLCYALCHFYFDSDQNINDLPYPLRLAESFSKRAAKRYAGYESCRIDNPIGRISRNFSRIVKIHDDLAKNYE
;
A
#
# COMPACT_ATOMS: atom_id res chain seq x y z
N MET A 1 -20.53 -24.07 -8.16
CA MET A 1 -20.84 -24.77 -9.42
C MET A 1 -22.35 -24.84 -9.53
N ILE A 2 -22.93 -24.45 -10.67
CA ILE A 2 -24.37 -24.52 -10.93
C ILE A 2 -24.59 -25.65 -11.93
N GLU A 3 -25.49 -26.57 -11.65
CA GLU A 3 -25.96 -27.57 -12.61
C GLU A 3 -27.37 -27.21 -13.08
N ILE A 4 -27.59 -27.21 -14.40
CA ILE A 4 -28.91 -27.02 -15.02
C ILE A 4 -29.09 -28.16 -16.02
N ASN A 5 -30.14 -28.97 -15.88
CA ASN A 5 -30.48 -30.05 -16.82
C ASN A 5 -29.31 -31.00 -17.17
N HIS A 6 -28.53 -31.43 -16.19
CA HIS A 6 -27.35 -32.29 -16.37
C HIS A 6 -26.17 -31.68 -17.13
N GLU A 7 -26.21 -30.36 -17.38
CA GLU A 7 -25.09 -29.60 -17.90
C GLU A 7 -24.47 -28.74 -16.78
N GLN A 8 -23.14 -28.80 -16.67
CA GLN A 8 -22.37 -28.06 -15.67
C GLN A 8 -22.04 -26.66 -16.17
N PHE A 9 -22.52 -25.64 -15.44
CA PHE A 9 -22.20 -24.24 -15.71
C PHE A 9 -21.39 -23.64 -14.56
N VAL A 10 -20.31 -22.93 -14.91
CA VAL A 10 -19.51 -22.18 -13.94
C VAL A 10 -19.29 -20.76 -14.45
N LYS A 11 -20.22 -19.85 -14.10
CA LYS A 11 -19.89 -18.47 -13.73
C LYS A 11 -21.09 -17.78 -13.07
N ILE A 12 -21.06 -17.64 -11.75
CA ILE A 12 -21.75 -16.51 -11.09
C ILE A 12 -20.65 -15.54 -10.68
N SER A 13 -20.29 -14.60 -11.55
CA SER A 13 -19.58 -13.42 -11.08
C SER A 13 -20.62 -12.47 -10.51
N ARG A 14 -20.85 -12.53 -9.19
CA ARG A 14 -21.41 -11.37 -8.50
C ARG A 14 -20.28 -10.36 -8.37
N GLN A 15 -20.17 -9.50 -9.37
CA GLN A 15 -19.38 -8.28 -9.22
C GLN A 15 -20.19 -7.37 -8.28
N VAL A 16 -20.04 -7.57 -6.97
CA VAL A 16 -20.35 -6.49 -6.04
C VAL A 16 -19.22 -5.50 -6.27
N ASN A 17 -19.50 -4.45 -7.04
CA ASN A 17 -18.64 -3.27 -7.05
C ASN A 17 -18.62 -2.73 -5.63
N LEU A 18 -17.66 -3.17 -4.82
CA LEU A 18 -17.21 -2.48 -3.62
C LEU A 18 -16.52 -1.20 -4.09
N CYS A 19 -17.34 -0.26 -4.58
CA CYS A 19 -16.95 1.13 -4.56
C CYS A 19 -17.00 1.55 -3.08
N ASP A 20 -15.82 1.91 -2.58
CA ASP A 20 -15.58 2.77 -1.43
C ASP A 20 -15.35 2.15 -0.06
N ASN A 21 -14.33 2.71 0.59
CA ASN A 21 -14.04 2.71 2.03
C ASN A 21 -15.11 3.43 2.86
N ASN A 22 -16.35 3.42 2.41
CA ASN A 22 -17.50 3.77 3.22
C ASN A 22 -18.34 2.52 3.31
N LEU A 23 -18.27 1.84 4.46
CA LEU A 23 -19.42 1.15 5.03
C LEU A 23 -20.53 2.20 5.28
N LYS A 24 -21.05 2.83 4.24
CA LYS A 24 -22.43 3.24 4.25
C LYS A 24 -23.17 1.93 4.18
N MET A 25 -23.73 1.54 5.33
CA MET A 25 -24.75 0.51 5.41
C MET A 25 -25.59 0.61 4.14
N ILE A 26 -25.50 -0.41 3.28
CA ILE A 26 -26.52 -0.62 2.27
C ILE A 26 -27.79 -0.68 3.10
N ASN A 27 -28.64 0.33 2.95
CA ASN A 27 -29.89 0.40 3.66
C ASN A 27 -30.75 -0.71 3.03
N PHE A 28 -30.64 -1.93 3.57
CA PHE A 28 -31.32 -3.15 3.13
C PHE A 28 -32.83 -3.08 3.42
N LYS A 29 -33.46 -1.91 3.32
CA LYS A 29 -34.89 -1.73 3.57
C LYS A 29 -35.80 -2.53 2.64
N HIS A 30 -35.26 -3.14 1.59
CA HIS A 30 -36.02 -3.94 0.63
C HIS A 30 -35.49 -5.36 0.41
N ILE A 31 -34.55 -5.82 1.24
CA ILE A 31 -34.20 -7.24 1.31
C ILE A 31 -34.49 -7.67 2.74
N GLU A 32 -35.55 -8.45 2.94
CA GLU A 32 -35.71 -9.21 4.18
C GLU A 32 -34.52 -10.17 4.31
N LEU A 33 -33.44 -9.69 4.93
CA LEU A 33 -32.37 -10.58 5.37
C LEU A 33 -32.93 -11.41 6.52
N PRO A 34 -32.83 -12.75 6.48
CA PRO A 34 -33.24 -13.59 7.59
C PRO A 34 -32.56 -13.11 8.90
N GLN A 35 -33.26 -13.18 10.03
CA GLN A 35 -32.75 -12.80 11.37
C GLN A 35 -31.37 -13.40 11.68
N PHE A 36 -31.05 -14.55 11.09
CA PHE A 36 -29.74 -15.20 11.16
C PHE A 36 -28.58 -14.33 10.64
N ILE A 37 -28.76 -13.53 9.58
CA ILE A 37 -27.69 -12.65 9.04
C ILE A 37 -27.40 -11.47 9.98
N GLN A 38 -28.37 -11.02 10.78
CA GLN A 38 -28.14 -10.02 11.83
C GLN A 38 -27.31 -10.58 12.99
N VAL A 39 -27.48 -11.87 13.33
CA VAL A 39 -26.69 -12.55 14.38
C VAL A 39 -25.24 -12.79 13.92
N ILE A 40 -25.03 -13.04 12.62
CA ILE A 40 -23.71 -13.30 12.03
C ILE A 40 -22.80 -12.08 12.04
N TYR A 41 -23.34 -10.87 11.81
CA TYR A 41 -22.54 -9.63 11.81
C TYR A 41 -21.85 -9.37 13.16
N MET A 42 -22.38 -9.93 14.25
CA MET A 42 -21.82 -9.78 15.59
C MET A 42 -20.58 -10.68 15.84
N ASN A 43 -20.35 -11.72 15.03
CA ASN A 43 -19.36 -12.78 15.31
C ASN A 43 -18.35 -13.06 14.17
N LEU A 44 -18.24 -12.19 13.17
CA LEU A 44 -17.30 -12.31 12.04
C LEU A 44 -15.82 -12.06 12.40
N SER A 45 -15.40 -12.36 13.63
CA SER A 45 -14.04 -12.08 14.12
C SER A 45 -13.01 -13.16 13.79
N SER A 46 -13.40 -14.31 13.21
CA SER A 46 -12.49 -15.38 12.81
C SER A 46 -12.76 -15.89 11.39
N TYR A 47 -11.67 -16.24 10.70
CA TYR A 47 -11.66 -16.87 9.37
C TYR A 47 -12.41 -18.22 9.32
N GLU A 48 -12.51 -18.92 10.45
CA GLU A 48 -13.27 -20.17 10.61
C GLU A 48 -14.79 -19.92 10.50
N ASN A 49 -15.28 -18.82 11.07
CA ASN A 49 -16.70 -18.45 10.99
C ASN A 49 -17.14 -18.09 9.56
N GLU A 50 -16.22 -17.63 8.71
CA GLU A 50 -16.49 -17.29 7.32
C GLU A 50 -16.87 -18.54 6.48
N PHE A 51 -16.20 -19.67 6.69
CA PHE A 51 -16.49 -20.90 5.96
C PHE A 51 -17.88 -21.47 6.27
N HIS A 52 -18.21 -21.57 7.57
CA HIS A 52 -19.53 -22.01 8.02
C HIS A 52 -20.63 -21.11 7.46
N LEU A 53 -20.44 -19.79 7.54
CA LEU A 53 -21.36 -18.81 6.99
C LEU A 53 -21.61 -19.00 5.49
N ILE A 54 -20.55 -19.19 4.69
CA ILE A 54 -20.68 -19.40 3.24
C ILE A 54 -21.48 -20.67 2.95
N ASN A 55 -21.24 -21.75 3.71
CA ASN A 55 -21.97 -23.00 3.56
C ASN A 55 -23.46 -22.89 3.92
N GLU A 56 -23.80 -22.18 5.00
CA GLU A 56 -25.19 -21.92 5.39
C GLU A 56 -25.91 -21.03 4.39
N CYS A 57 -25.26 -19.93 3.95
CA CYS A 57 -25.76 -19.07 2.88
C CYS A 57 -26.08 -19.87 1.62
N ARG A 58 -25.18 -20.78 1.22
CA ARG A 58 -25.38 -21.66 0.07
C ARG A 58 -26.59 -22.57 0.24
N GLN A 59 -26.72 -23.26 1.37
CA GLN A 59 -27.85 -24.15 1.64
C GLN A 59 -29.18 -23.39 1.58
N HIS A 60 -29.22 -22.20 2.19
CA HIS A 60 -30.40 -21.33 2.16
C HIS A 60 -30.75 -20.90 0.73
N ILE A 61 -29.76 -20.49 -0.07
CA ILE A 61 -29.98 -20.08 -1.47
C ILE A 61 -30.54 -21.23 -2.31
N ASN A 62 -29.96 -22.44 -2.17
CA ASN A 62 -30.46 -23.63 -2.84
C ASN A 62 -31.92 -23.89 -2.50
N GLN A 63 -32.21 -24.05 -1.21
CA GLN A 63 -33.52 -24.43 -0.71
C GLN A 63 -34.62 -23.43 -1.10
N LYS A 64 -34.35 -22.12 -0.90
CA LYS A 64 -35.37 -21.08 -1.04
C LYS A 64 -35.55 -20.58 -2.48
N TYR A 65 -34.50 -20.58 -3.28
CA TYR A 65 -34.52 -19.88 -4.58
C TYR A 65 -34.23 -20.77 -5.78
N LEU A 66 -33.35 -21.76 -5.69
CA LEU A 66 -32.84 -22.48 -6.87
C LEU A 66 -33.54 -23.82 -7.12
N ASN A 67 -33.95 -24.54 -6.05
CA ASN A 67 -34.63 -25.83 -6.18
C ASN A 67 -35.87 -25.76 -7.08
N LYS A 68 -36.62 -24.66 -7.02
CA LYS A 68 -37.82 -24.44 -7.86
C LYS A 68 -37.52 -24.32 -9.36
N PHE A 69 -36.28 -24.09 -9.74
CA PHE A 69 -35.82 -24.01 -11.13
C PHE A 69 -35.09 -25.29 -11.57
N GLY A 70 -35.08 -26.35 -10.75
CA GLY A 70 -34.29 -27.56 -11.02
C GLY A 70 -32.78 -27.33 -10.95
N VAL A 71 -32.34 -26.23 -10.32
CA VAL A 71 -30.94 -25.84 -10.22
C VAL A 71 -30.43 -26.16 -8.82
N ASN A 72 -29.30 -26.86 -8.74
CA ASN A 72 -28.63 -27.15 -7.48
C ASN A 72 -27.21 -26.59 -7.47
N ILE A 73 -26.86 -25.82 -6.44
CA ILE A 73 -25.45 -25.54 -6.12
C ILE A 73 -24.89 -26.77 -5.43
N LEU A 74 -23.90 -27.42 -6.05
CA LEU A 74 -23.30 -28.62 -5.49
C LEU A 74 -22.67 -28.34 -4.10
N PRO A 75 -22.77 -29.30 -3.15
CA PRO A 75 -22.26 -29.16 -1.80
C PRO A 75 -20.72 -29.23 -1.72
N LYS A 76 -20.04 -29.67 -2.79
CA LYS A 76 -18.59 -29.85 -2.79
C LYS A 76 -17.86 -28.54 -3.09
N THR A 77 -16.98 -28.15 -2.18
CA THR A 77 -15.86 -27.24 -2.45
C THR A 77 -14.93 -27.89 -3.46
N PHE A 78 -14.20 -27.06 -4.22
CA PHE A 78 -13.15 -27.58 -5.09
C PHE A 78 -11.93 -27.94 -4.24
N GLU A 79 -11.65 -29.23 -4.11
CA GLU A 79 -10.41 -29.68 -3.48
C GLU A 79 -9.25 -29.46 -4.46
N THR A 80 -8.18 -28.86 -3.96
CA THR A 80 -6.98 -28.58 -4.74
C THR A 80 -5.75 -28.75 -3.87
N MET A 81 -4.62 -29.06 -4.52
CA MET A 81 -3.34 -29.11 -3.84
C MET A 81 -2.81 -27.69 -3.66
N SER A 82 -2.24 -27.43 -2.49
CA SER A 82 -1.54 -26.18 -2.21
C SER A 82 -0.05 -26.43 -2.00
N LYS A 83 0.74 -25.38 -2.19
CA LYS A 83 2.17 -25.37 -1.88
C LYS A 83 2.46 -24.19 -0.97
N SER A 84 3.28 -24.39 0.06
CA SER A 84 3.75 -23.28 0.89
C SER A 84 5.04 -22.70 0.32
N LEU A 85 5.08 -21.40 0.09
CA LEU A 85 6.32 -20.70 -0.25
C LEU A 85 7.17 -20.43 0.99
N ARG A 86 8.49 -20.48 0.80
CA ARG A 86 9.44 -20.05 1.82
C ARG A 86 9.59 -18.54 1.76
N SER A 87 9.50 -17.89 2.91
CA SER A 87 9.82 -16.47 3.03
C SER A 87 11.29 -16.22 2.68
N PRO A 88 11.61 -15.11 1.99
CA PRO A 88 12.99 -14.72 1.74
C PRO A 88 13.70 -14.40 3.07
N GLU A 89 15.02 -14.60 3.11
CA GLU A 89 15.84 -14.11 4.21
C GLU A 89 15.91 -12.57 4.16
N MET A 90 15.79 -11.93 5.32
CA MET A 90 15.78 -10.48 5.48
C MET A 90 17.04 -10.02 6.21
N ILE A 91 17.52 -8.82 5.87
CA ILE A 91 18.69 -8.19 6.47
C ILE A 91 18.34 -6.76 6.88
N PRO A 92 18.39 -6.40 8.18
CA PRO A 92 18.51 -7.29 9.34
C PRO A 92 17.34 -8.29 9.46
N LYS A 93 17.51 -9.31 10.30
CA LYS A 93 16.52 -10.40 10.44
C LYS A 93 15.25 -9.97 11.17
N ASN A 94 15.37 -9.02 12.08
CA ASN A 94 14.27 -8.50 12.89
C ASN A 94 14.45 -6.99 13.12
N LEU A 95 13.45 -6.34 13.71
CA LEU A 95 13.46 -4.90 14.00
C LEU A 95 14.23 -4.53 15.28
N ASP A 96 14.76 -5.51 16.02
CA ASP A 96 15.60 -5.28 17.20
C ASP A 96 17.07 -5.06 16.82
N GLU A 97 17.44 -5.46 15.60
CA GLU A 97 18.74 -5.19 15.00
C GLU A 97 18.77 -3.79 14.36
N PRO A 98 19.95 -3.14 14.30
CA PRO A 98 20.11 -1.86 13.62
C PRO A 98 19.65 -1.92 12.16
N PHE A 99 18.96 -0.87 11.71
CA PHE A 99 18.45 -0.80 10.34
C PHE A 99 19.57 -0.90 9.31
N PHE A 100 19.27 -1.57 8.18
CA PHE A 100 20.23 -1.77 7.10
C PHE A 100 20.81 -0.45 6.57
N LEU A 101 19.95 0.55 6.35
CA LEU A 101 20.34 1.91 6.07
C LEU A 101 19.47 2.88 6.89
N LYS A 102 20.13 3.80 7.60
CA LYS A 102 19.45 4.68 8.57
C LYS A 102 18.78 5.90 7.92
N HIS A 103 19.46 6.51 6.95
CA HIS A 103 19.00 7.65 6.15
C HIS A 103 19.94 7.85 4.94
N ASN A 104 19.60 8.78 4.04
CA ASN A 104 20.47 9.18 2.93
C ASN A 104 21.70 9.96 3.50
N ARG A 105 22.91 9.59 3.09
CA ARG A 105 24.15 9.61 3.92
C ARG A 105 24.99 10.89 3.87
N ASP A 106 24.55 11.99 4.50
CA ASP A 106 25.45 13.16 4.72
C ASP A 106 25.45 13.72 6.15
N LYS A 107 24.54 13.27 7.03
CA LYS A 107 24.41 13.81 8.39
C LYS A 107 24.36 12.69 9.41
N ASP A 108 25.29 12.64 10.35
CA ASP A 108 25.26 11.66 11.46
C ASP A 108 24.10 11.87 12.44
N VAL A 109 23.44 13.03 12.37
CA VAL A 109 22.38 13.47 13.27
C VAL A 109 21.24 14.10 12.47
N ILE A 110 20.02 13.62 12.71
CA ILE A 110 18.78 14.13 12.14
C ILE A 110 18.19 15.16 13.11
N ASN A 111 18.15 16.42 12.70
CA ASN A 111 17.55 17.48 13.49
C ASN A 111 16.03 17.44 13.34
N PHE A 112 15.32 17.31 14.45
CA PHE A 112 13.86 17.32 14.43
C PHE A 112 13.24 18.32 15.39
N PHE A 113 12.00 18.65 15.06
CA PHE A 113 11.12 19.48 15.86
C PHE A 113 9.73 18.84 15.97
N THR A 114 9.07 19.03 17.11
CA THR A 114 7.73 18.48 17.36
C THR A 114 6.71 19.60 17.39
N ILE A 115 5.67 19.48 16.56
CA ILE A 115 4.52 20.37 16.54
C ILE A 115 3.29 19.53 16.85
N SER A 116 2.45 19.99 17.77
CA SER A 116 1.16 19.36 18.04
C SER A 116 0.03 20.27 17.57
N LEU A 117 -0.93 19.69 16.85
CA LEU A 117 -2.18 20.34 16.46
C LEU A 117 -3.30 20.13 17.50
N THR A 118 -2.93 19.70 18.70
CA THR A 118 -3.83 19.52 19.83
C THR A 118 -3.08 19.83 21.13
N PRO A 119 -3.74 20.40 22.16
CA PRO A 119 -3.11 20.65 23.45
C PRO A 119 -2.50 19.36 24.03
N PHE A 120 -1.39 19.50 24.75
CA PHE A 120 -0.72 18.36 25.37
C PHE A 120 -0.08 18.76 26.71
N ASP A 121 0.13 17.76 27.57
CA ASP A 121 0.93 17.90 28.78
C ASP A 121 2.42 17.93 28.42
N GLY A 122 3.12 18.97 28.85
CA GLY A 122 4.52 19.22 28.51
C GLY A 122 5.47 18.13 29.03
N GLU A 123 5.22 17.56 30.21
CA GLU A 123 6.06 16.50 30.78
C GLU A 123 5.84 15.17 30.06
N LYS A 124 4.58 14.83 29.74
CA LYS A 124 4.25 13.66 28.92
C LYS A 124 4.90 13.76 27.53
N MET A 125 4.87 14.93 26.90
CA MET A 125 5.52 15.15 25.60
C MET A 125 7.04 15.03 25.68
N LYS A 126 7.68 15.62 26.70
CA LYS A 126 9.13 15.46 26.94
C LYS A 126 9.51 13.99 27.10
N LYS A 127 8.73 13.23 27.89
CA LYS A 127 8.94 11.79 28.07
C LYS A 127 8.79 11.03 26.75
N PHE A 128 7.77 11.35 25.95
CA PHE A 128 7.59 10.76 24.62
C PHE A 128 8.79 11.01 23.71
N GLU A 129 9.26 12.26 23.61
CA GLU A 129 10.39 12.60 22.74
C GLU A 129 11.69 11.92 23.20
N ALA A 130 11.93 11.86 24.53
CA ALA A 130 13.08 11.16 25.09
C ALA A 130 13.04 9.66 24.76
N THR A 131 11.89 9.00 24.98
CA THR A 131 11.72 7.58 24.62
C THR A 131 11.84 7.36 23.12
N PHE A 132 11.29 8.25 22.28
CA PHE A 132 11.44 8.18 20.83
C PHE A 132 12.92 8.22 20.41
N ILE A 133 13.71 9.15 20.95
CA ILE A 133 15.15 9.27 20.68
C ILE A 133 15.90 8.02 21.14
N GLU A 134 15.60 7.52 22.33
CA GLU A 134 16.22 6.31 22.90
C GLU A 134 15.96 5.09 22.01
N GLN A 135 14.69 4.85 21.65
CA GLN A 135 14.31 3.73 20.79
C GLN A 135 14.87 3.88 19.38
N ALA A 136 14.89 5.09 18.82
CA ALA A 136 15.47 5.34 17.51
C ALA A 136 16.98 5.02 17.48
N LYS A 137 17.69 5.31 18.58
CA LYS A 137 19.12 4.99 18.72
C LYS A 137 19.38 3.48 18.69
N LEU A 138 18.48 2.66 19.24
CA LEU A 138 18.58 1.19 19.16
C LEU A 138 18.48 0.70 17.70
N CYS A 139 17.62 1.33 16.89
CA CYS A 139 17.54 1.09 15.44
C CYS A 139 18.70 1.73 14.66
N GLY A 140 19.63 2.40 15.35
CA GLY A 140 20.79 3.07 14.76
C GLY A 140 20.52 4.48 14.22
N MET A 141 19.33 5.06 14.43
CA MET A 141 18.98 6.41 14.00
C MET A 141 19.25 7.45 15.10
N ASN A 142 20.06 8.46 14.80
CA ASN A 142 20.40 9.52 15.76
C ASN A 142 19.52 10.74 15.53
N PHE A 143 18.52 10.95 16.39
CA PHE A 143 17.69 12.15 16.37
C PHE A 143 18.16 13.17 17.39
N ARG A 144 18.25 14.45 16.99
CA ARG A 144 18.50 15.58 17.88
C ARG A 144 17.31 16.53 17.85
N LYS A 145 16.69 16.70 19.01
CA LYS A 145 15.64 17.69 19.23
C LYS A 145 16.26 19.10 19.25
N LEU A 146 15.77 20.00 18.41
CA LEU A 146 16.28 21.38 18.35
C LEU A 146 15.61 22.32 19.36
N GLN A 147 14.31 22.16 19.60
CA GLN A 147 13.51 23.04 20.44
C GLN A 147 12.43 22.26 21.18
N HIS A 148 11.84 22.88 22.20
CA HIS A 148 10.72 22.29 22.95
C HIS A 148 9.50 22.15 22.06
N ALA A 149 8.81 21.00 22.15
CA ALA A 149 7.58 20.77 21.39
C ALA A 149 6.61 21.95 21.55
N LYS A 150 5.99 22.36 20.44
CA LYS A 150 5.07 23.50 20.42
C LYS A 150 3.66 23.03 20.11
N TYR A 151 2.70 23.43 20.95
CA TYR A 151 1.29 23.39 20.57
C TYR A 151 1.00 24.55 19.63
N VAL A 152 0.32 24.25 18.55
CA VAL A 152 -0.21 25.24 17.62
C VAL A 152 -1.71 25.02 17.56
N GLU A 153 -2.44 26.02 18.04
CA GLU A 153 -3.84 26.17 17.71
C GLU A 153 -3.91 26.74 16.30
N ILE A 154 -4.55 26.02 15.38
CA ILE A 154 -4.75 26.49 14.01
C ILE A 154 -6.15 27.08 13.95
N ILE A 155 -6.18 28.41 13.79
CA ILE A 155 -7.42 29.15 13.60
C ILE A 155 -7.69 29.29 12.09
N ASP A 156 -6.64 29.37 11.28
CA ASP A 156 -6.68 29.50 9.82
C ASP A 156 -5.54 28.71 9.13
N SER A 157 -5.82 28.21 7.93
CA SER A 157 -4.84 27.64 7.00
C SER A 157 -3.59 28.51 6.74
N SER A 158 -3.67 29.85 6.77
CA SER A 158 -2.52 30.74 6.55
C SER A 158 -1.49 30.69 7.69
N GLU A 159 -1.91 30.33 8.90
CA GLU A 159 -1.02 30.17 10.05
C GLU A 159 -0.11 28.94 9.88
N ILE A 160 -0.65 27.86 9.30
CA ILE A 160 0.11 26.65 8.95
C ILE A 160 1.27 27.00 8.02
N ASP A 161 1.00 27.85 7.02
CA ASP A 161 2.01 28.29 6.08
C ASP A 161 3.13 29.07 6.76
N SER A 162 2.76 30.01 7.63
CA SER A 162 3.69 30.83 8.39
C SER A 162 4.59 29.99 9.31
N ILE A 163 4.03 28.94 9.92
CA ILE A 163 4.78 28.00 10.75
C ILE A 163 5.81 27.23 9.94
N PHE A 164 5.42 26.65 8.81
CA PHE A 164 6.37 25.91 7.98
C PHE A 164 7.42 26.82 7.33
N ASN A 165 7.06 28.06 6.94
CA ASN A 165 8.01 29.08 6.51
C ASN A 165 9.07 29.37 7.60
N HIS A 166 8.63 29.57 8.85
CA HIS A 166 9.54 29.81 9.96
C HIS A 166 10.47 28.62 10.23
N ILE A 167 9.94 27.40 10.14
CA ILE A 167 10.70 26.16 10.36
C ILE A 167 11.70 25.89 9.23
N HIS A 168 11.33 26.18 7.98
CA HIS A 168 12.24 26.03 6.84
C HIS A 168 13.55 26.80 7.06
N MET A 169 13.50 27.94 7.76
CA MET A 169 14.67 28.77 8.09
C MET A 169 15.56 28.20 9.22
N GLN A 170 15.17 27.12 9.90
CA GLN A 170 15.86 26.60 11.10
C GLN A 170 16.72 25.34 10.87
N ASN A 171 17.04 24.97 9.62
CA ASN A 171 17.80 23.76 9.29
C ASN A 171 17.22 22.47 9.94
N ILE A 172 15.89 22.40 10.01
CA ILE A 172 15.14 21.24 10.50
C ILE A 172 15.06 20.20 9.37
N ASP A 173 15.52 18.99 9.64
CA ASP A 173 15.47 17.87 8.69
C ASP A 173 14.08 17.20 8.71
N PHE A 174 13.38 17.29 9.84
CA PHE A 174 12.21 16.46 10.12
C PHE A 174 11.24 17.07 11.14
N ILE A 175 9.94 16.89 10.91
CA ILE A 175 8.90 17.30 11.88
C ILE A 175 8.09 16.10 12.35
N LEU A 176 7.98 15.95 13.66
CA LEU A 176 6.96 15.11 14.30
C LEU A 176 5.68 15.92 14.51
N LEU A 177 4.60 15.51 13.86
CA LEU A 177 3.29 16.18 13.90
C LEU A 177 2.32 15.42 14.79
N GLY A 178 2.09 15.92 16.01
CA GLY A 178 1.10 15.43 16.95
C GLY A 178 -0.32 15.78 16.51
N LEU A 179 -1.20 14.78 16.50
CA LEU A 179 -2.59 14.93 16.05
C LEU A 179 -3.59 14.54 17.16
N PRO A 180 -4.78 15.15 17.18
CA PRO A 180 -5.87 14.70 18.04
C PRO A 180 -6.40 13.33 17.59
N ASN A 181 -7.21 12.71 18.44
CA ASN A 181 -7.87 11.43 18.13
C ASN A 181 -8.97 11.59 17.07
N GLU A 182 -9.60 12.76 17.01
CA GLU A 182 -10.67 13.06 16.08
C GLU A 182 -10.15 13.54 14.73
N LYS A 183 -11.01 13.48 13.71
CA LYS A 183 -10.69 13.94 12.37
C LYS A 183 -10.35 15.44 12.42
N ASN A 184 -9.09 15.76 12.11
CA ASN A 184 -8.61 17.13 12.07
C ASN A 184 -8.56 17.59 10.60
N ASP A 185 -9.41 18.54 10.23
CA ASP A 185 -9.49 19.07 8.87
C ASP A 185 -8.17 19.76 8.44
N TYR A 186 -7.38 20.23 9.41
CA TYR A 186 -6.06 20.82 9.17
C TYR A 186 -4.94 19.80 8.96
N PHE A 187 -5.18 18.50 9.18
CA PHE A 187 -4.16 17.47 8.92
C PHE A 187 -3.77 17.45 7.44
N GLU A 188 -4.76 17.43 6.54
CA GLU A 188 -4.49 17.35 5.10
C GLU A 188 -3.89 18.66 4.57
N VAL A 189 -4.31 19.80 5.12
CA VAL A 189 -3.70 21.12 4.84
C VAL A 189 -2.25 21.15 5.30
N SER A 190 -1.95 20.69 6.52
CA SER A 190 -0.59 20.61 7.05
C SER A 190 0.31 19.70 6.18
N LYS A 191 -0.23 18.58 5.69
CA LYS A 191 0.50 17.70 4.77
C LYS A 191 0.73 18.34 3.41
N TYR A 192 -0.22 19.12 2.90
CA TYR A 192 -0.07 19.89 1.67
C TYR A 192 1.04 20.95 1.81
N HIS A 193 0.99 21.81 2.83
CA HIS A 193 2.01 22.84 3.04
C HIS A 193 3.40 22.24 3.28
N ALA A 194 3.51 21.26 4.17
CA ALA A 194 4.79 20.62 4.45
C ALA A 194 5.38 19.95 3.21
N ASN A 195 4.65 19.06 2.55
CA ASN A 195 5.22 18.21 1.51
C ASN A 195 5.26 18.88 0.14
N CYS A 196 4.24 19.66 -0.23
CA CYS A 196 4.10 20.23 -1.57
C CYS A 196 4.64 21.66 -1.69
N LYS A 197 4.55 22.46 -0.62
CA LYS A 197 4.97 23.88 -0.65
C LYS A 197 6.38 24.09 -0.11
N HIS A 198 6.69 23.51 1.05
CA HIS A 198 7.96 23.74 1.76
C HIS A 198 8.96 22.58 1.64
N GLY A 199 8.51 21.42 1.16
CA GLY A 199 9.30 20.20 1.05
C GLY A 199 9.88 19.66 2.35
N ILE A 200 9.22 19.90 3.47
CA ILE A 200 9.66 19.44 4.78
C ILE A 200 9.13 18.02 5.04
N VAL A 201 10.01 17.12 5.47
CA VAL A 201 9.63 15.75 5.82
C VAL A 201 8.84 15.74 7.13
N THR A 202 7.62 15.22 7.09
CA THR A 202 6.75 15.13 8.28
C THR A 202 6.33 13.69 8.59
N GLN A 203 6.36 13.30 9.85
CA GLN A 203 5.72 12.08 10.35
C GLN A 203 4.72 12.41 11.43
N SER A 204 3.52 11.85 11.33
CA SER A 204 2.45 12.13 12.29
C SER A 204 2.31 11.03 13.32
N PHE A 205 1.89 11.39 14.52
CA PHE A 205 1.54 10.47 15.59
C PHE A 205 0.26 10.96 16.28
N LEU A 206 -0.53 10.03 16.82
CA LEU A 206 -1.73 10.38 17.59
C LEU A 206 -1.32 10.68 19.02
N CYS A 207 -1.58 11.91 19.50
CA CYS A 207 -1.19 12.35 20.84
C CYS A 207 -1.79 11.43 21.92
N TYR A 208 -3.07 11.06 21.80
CA TYR A 208 -3.70 10.13 22.74
C TYR A 208 -2.94 8.79 22.84
N ALA A 209 -2.57 8.19 21.71
CA ALA A 209 -1.94 6.87 21.67
C ALA A 209 -0.53 6.81 22.27
N PHE A 210 0.16 7.94 22.37
CA PHE A 210 1.54 8.03 22.87
C PHE A 210 1.67 8.76 24.21
N LEU A 211 0.78 9.72 24.50
CA LEU A 211 0.86 10.58 25.69
C LEU A 211 -0.11 10.16 26.80
N ASN A 212 -1.29 9.64 26.45
CA ASN A 212 -2.37 9.38 27.43
C ASN A 212 -2.52 7.91 27.79
N ASP A 213 -1.86 7.01 27.07
CA ASP A 213 -1.81 5.61 27.43
C ASP A 213 -1.09 5.48 28.79
N GLU A 214 -1.76 4.99 29.83
CA GLU A 214 -1.17 4.67 31.15
C GLU A 214 -0.76 3.19 31.22
N GLU A 215 -1.08 2.38 30.21
CA GLU A 215 -0.70 0.97 30.18
C GLU A 215 0.82 0.78 30.01
N TYR A 216 1.28 -0.37 30.54
CA TYR A 216 2.65 -0.79 30.74
C TYR A 216 3.59 -0.38 29.59
N PHE A 217 4.73 0.22 29.96
CA PHE A 217 5.78 0.72 29.08
C PHE A 217 6.25 -0.30 28.02
N GLU A 218 6.15 -1.60 28.30
CA GLU A 218 6.53 -2.68 27.39
C GLU A 218 5.69 -2.74 26.11
N HIS A 219 4.36 -2.53 26.19
CA HIS A 219 3.48 -2.50 25.01
C HIS A 219 3.68 -1.24 24.13
N ARG A 220 4.43 -0.24 24.61
CA ARG A 220 4.74 0.97 23.83
C ARG A 220 5.92 0.79 22.90
N LYS A 221 6.84 -0.14 23.18
CA LYS A 221 8.07 -0.32 22.38
C LYS A 221 7.75 -0.60 20.92
N ASP A 222 6.73 -1.42 20.67
CA ASP A 222 6.29 -1.76 19.32
C ASP A 222 5.66 -0.56 18.60
N LYS A 223 4.87 0.26 19.31
CA LYS A 223 4.32 1.52 18.77
C LYS A 223 5.44 2.49 18.35
N TYR A 224 6.50 2.63 19.16
CA TYR A 224 7.67 3.45 18.80
C TYR A 224 8.43 2.86 17.60
N LYS A 225 8.67 1.54 17.56
CA LYS A 225 9.31 0.87 16.42
C LYS A 225 8.57 1.15 15.11
N GLY A 226 7.25 0.98 15.08
CA GLY A 226 6.44 1.29 13.90
C GLY A 226 6.52 2.77 13.49
N LEU A 227 6.60 3.69 14.46
CA LEU A 227 6.83 5.11 14.19
C LEU A 227 8.22 5.36 13.58
N ILE A 228 9.27 4.78 14.16
CA ILE A 228 10.67 4.92 13.74
C ILE A 228 10.91 4.33 12.35
N VAL A 229 10.32 3.16 12.04
CA VAL A 229 10.34 2.57 10.69
C VAL A 229 9.77 3.56 9.67
N LYS A 230 8.64 4.21 9.97
CA LYS A 230 8.05 5.24 9.10
C LYS A 230 8.95 6.47 8.95
N CYS A 231 9.63 6.90 10.02
CA CYS A 231 10.61 7.97 9.96
C CYS A 231 11.80 7.61 9.05
N CYS A 232 12.38 6.42 9.25
CA CYS A 232 13.50 5.89 8.45
C CYS A 232 13.18 5.93 6.96
N LEU A 233 12.03 5.37 6.56
CA LEU A 233 11.58 5.36 5.17
C LEU A 233 11.44 6.77 4.58
N LYS A 234 10.87 7.70 5.34
CA LYS A 234 10.66 9.09 4.91
C LYS A 234 11.95 9.89 4.78
N LEU A 235 12.97 9.52 5.54
CA LEU A 235 14.32 10.10 5.50
C LEU A 235 15.23 9.38 4.50
N GLY A 236 14.66 8.49 3.66
CA GLY A 236 15.39 7.76 2.62
C GLY A 236 16.21 6.58 3.13
N GLY A 237 16.03 6.17 4.38
CA GLY A 237 16.59 4.95 4.94
C GLY A 237 15.88 3.68 4.46
N ARG A 238 16.46 2.53 4.79
CA ARG A 238 15.97 1.18 4.50
C ARG A 238 16.03 0.38 5.81
N PRO A 239 14.90 0.24 6.53
CA PRO A 239 14.85 -0.56 7.75
C PRO A 239 15.40 -1.97 7.54
N ASN A 240 14.99 -2.62 6.46
CA ASN A 240 15.49 -3.91 6.02
C ASN A 240 15.53 -4.03 4.50
N ILE A 241 16.20 -5.06 4.04
CA ILE A 241 16.25 -5.52 2.65
C ILE A 241 16.02 -7.03 2.61
N ILE A 242 15.60 -7.55 1.46
CA ILE A 242 15.71 -8.98 1.16
C ILE A 242 17.18 -9.29 0.87
N ASP A 243 17.69 -10.42 1.36
CA ASP A 243 19.06 -10.86 1.11
C ASP A 243 19.36 -10.80 -0.41
N PRO A 244 20.39 -10.04 -0.84
CA PRO A 244 20.71 -9.89 -2.25
C PRO A 244 20.91 -11.21 -3.01
N ARG A 245 21.34 -12.27 -2.32
CA ARG A 245 21.51 -13.62 -2.90
C ARG A 245 20.18 -14.20 -3.37
N TYR A 246 19.06 -13.82 -2.76
CA TYR A 246 17.73 -14.25 -3.17
C TYR A 246 17.45 -13.89 -4.64
N TRP A 247 17.90 -12.72 -5.08
CA TRP A 247 17.65 -12.21 -6.43
C TRP A 247 18.43 -12.95 -7.53
N THR A 248 19.47 -13.71 -7.17
CA THR A 248 20.27 -14.49 -8.13
C THR A 248 19.49 -15.67 -8.74
N ASN A 249 18.35 -16.04 -8.14
CA ASN A 249 17.49 -17.12 -8.60
C ASN A 249 16.54 -16.73 -9.75
N PHE A 250 16.58 -15.47 -10.20
CA PHE A 250 15.68 -14.95 -11.23
C PHE A 250 16.43 -14.68 -12.54
N PRO A 251 15.77 -14.77 -13.71
CA PRO A 251 16.41 -14.59 -15.02
C PRO A 251 16.62 -13.09 -15.37
N PHE A 252 16.98 -12.27 -14.39
CA PHE A 252 17.23 -10.84 -14.56
C PHE A 252 18.37 -10.35 -13.66
N GLU A 253 19.06 -9.30 -14.09
CA GLU A 253 20.04 -8.57 -13.27
C GLU A 253 19.35 -7.43 -12.52
N THR A 254 19.41 -7.43 -11.19
CA THR A 254 18.73 -6.43 -10.35
C THR A 254 19.11 -4.98 -10.71
N LYS A 255 20.40 -4.73 -10.99
CA LYS A 255 20.92 -3.41 -11.41
C LYS A 255 20.29 -2.86 -12.69
N ARG A 256 19.68 -3.72 -13.52
CA ARG A 256 19.04 -3.38 -14.79
C ARG A 256 17.55 -3.70 -14.81
N THR A 257 16.97 -3.96 -13.64
CA THR A 257 15.55 -4.30 -13.49
C THR A 257 14.82 -3.17 -12.78
N MET A 258 13.70 -2.76 -13.36
CA MET A 258 12.78 -1.81 -12.78
C MET A 258 11.50 -2.52 -12.35
N MET A 259 11.18 -2.45 -11.06
CA MET A 259 9.89 -2.88 -10.51
C MET A 259 8.93 -1.70 -10.53
N ILE A 260 7.74 -1.91 -11.08
CA ILE A 260 6.73 -0.86 -11.23
C ILE A 260 5.43 -1.29 -10.55
N GLY A 261 4.86 -0.40 -9.75
CA GLY A 261 3.48 -0.49 -9.27
C GLY A 261 2.61 0.57 -9.94
N ILE A 262 1.45 0.17 -10.47
CA ILE A 262 0.47 1.10 -11.05
C ILE A 262 -0.88 0.89 -10.40
N SER A 263 -1.41 1.95 -9.79
CA SER A 263 -2.71 1.93 -9.15
C SER A 263 -3.47 3.23 -9.40
N TYR A 264 -4.77 3.20 -9.14
CA TYR A 264 -5.58 4.39 -9.11
C TYR A 264 -6.59 4.31 -7.96
N PHE A 265 -7.07 5.48 -7.55
CA PHE A 265 -8.14 5.64 -6.57
C PHE A 265 -9.23 6.52 -7.18
N TYR A 266 -10.47 6.03 -7.18
CA TYR A 266 -11.61 6.86 -7.56
C TYR A 266 -12.15 7.55 -6.31
N ASP A 267 -12.12 8.87 -6.31
CA ASP A 267 -12.72 9.66 -5.24
C ASP A 267 -14.14 10.07 -5.64
N GLN A 268 -15.13 9.66 -4.85
CA GLN A 268 -16.54 9.97 -5.12
C GLN A 268 -16.87 11.46 -4.96
N ILE A 269 -16.13 12.16 -4.09
CA ILE A 269 -16.38 13.57 -3.79
C ILE A 269 -15.99 14.42 -5.02
N THR A 270 -14.75 14.27 -5.49
CA THR A 270 -14.25 15.02 -6.65
C THR A 270 -14.66 14.40 -7.99
N ARG A 271 -15.17 13.16 -7.98
CA ARG A 271 -15.49 12.35 -9.18
C ARG A 271 -14.30 12.21 -10.12
N LYS A 272 -13.12 12.00 -9.55
CA LYS A 272 -11.85 11.87 -10.28
C LYS A 272 -11.16 10.56 -9.95
N TYR A 273 -10.42 10.06 -10.93
CA TYR A 273 -9.46 8.97 -10.80
C TYR A 273 -8.08 9.57 -10.55
N PHE A 274 -7.53 9.31 -9.37
CA PHE A 274 -6.16 9.66 -9.01
C PHE A 274 -5.26 8.48 -9.32
N TYR A 275 -4.32 8.64 -10.24
CA TYR A 275 -3.37 7.62 -10.65
C TYR A 275 -2.07 7.77 -9.89
N SER A 276 -1.38 6.66 -9.67
CA SER A 276 -0.01 6.65 -9.19
C SER A 276 0.81 5.59 -9.93
N ILE A 277 1.99 5.97 -10.40
CA ILE A 277 3.02 5.07 -10.90
C ILE A 277 4.19 5.15 -9.93
N VAL A 278 4.65 4.01 -9.44
CA VAL A 278 5.78 3.89 -8.52
C VAL A 278 6.84 3.03 -9.18
N VAL A 279 8.09 3.47 -9.22
CA VAL A 279 9.21 2.71 -9.80
C VAL A 279 10.34 2.55 -8.80
N SER A 280 10.94 1.35 -8.75
CA SER A 280 12.13 1.08 -7.93
C SER A 280 13.36 1.80 -8.50
N LEU A 281 14.28 2.22 -7.63
CA LEU A 281 15.50 2.97 -7.98
C LEU A 281 16.80 2.21 -7.68
N ASP A 282 16.75 1.17 -6.84
CA ASP A 282 17.93 0.45 -6.40
C ASP A 282 17.82 -1.05 -6.68
N GLU A 283 18.99 -1.70 -6.68
CA GLU A 283 19.12 -3.15 -6.94
C GLU A 283 18.47 -4.03 -5.87
N ASN A 284 18.15 -3.46 -4.71
CA ASN A 284 17.45 -4.16 -3.62
C ASN A 284 15.93 -3.94 -3.65
N PHE A 285 15.42 -3.16 -4.61
CA PHE A 285 14.00 -2.81 -4.75
C PHE A 285 13.40 -2.24 -3.45
N CYS A 286 14.17 -1.41 -2.75
CA CYS A 286 13.83 -0.78 -1.48
C CYS A 286 13.55 0.71 -1.65
N LYS A 287 14.21 1.35 -2.61
CA LYS A 287 14.04 2.77 -2.89
C LYS A 287 13.11 2.96 -4.06
N TYR A 288 12.15 3.88 -3.94
CA TYR A 288 11.16 4.14 -4.99
C TYR A 288 11.01 5.64 -5.25
N ILE A 289 10.71 5.99 -6.50
CA ILE A 289 10.05 7.28 -6.82
C ILE A 289 8.61 7.01 -7.23
N SER A 290 7.77 8.02 -7.02
CA SER A 290 6.38 7.99 -7.45
C SER A 290 6.05 9.21 -8.28
N ILE A 291 5.04 9.04 -9.13
CA ILE A 291 4.38 10.11 -9.85
C ILE A 291 2.88 9.93 -9.68
N GLU A 292 2.16 11.01 -9.37
CA GLU A 292 0.70 11.01 -9.28
C GLU A 292 0.10 12.09 -10.17
N ASP A 293 -1.06 11.79 -10.75
CA ASP A 293 -1.86 12.75 -11.49
C ASP A 293 -3.34 12.32 -11.47
N ALA A 294 -4.26 13.18 -11.88
CA ALA A 294 -5.70 12.92 -11.83
C ALA A 294 -6.37 13.07 -13.19
N SER A 295 -7.34 12.21 -13.48
CA SER A 295 -8.22 12.33 -14.66
C SER A 295 -9.69 12.15 -14.27
N LYS A 296 -10.58 12.71 -15.09
CA LYS A 296 -12.02 12.37 -15.03
C LYS A 296 -12.31 11.02 -15.69
N ASN A 297 -11.41 10.54 -16.53
CA ASN A 297 -11.57 9.31 -17.29
C ASN A 297 -10.86 8.15 -16.60
N ARG A 298 -11.53 7.01 -16.52
CA ARG A 298 -10.89 5.74 -16.18
C ARG A 298 -9.99 5.29 -17.33
N ASN A 299 -8.80 4.80 -17.02
CA ASN A 299 -7.78 4.36 -17.98
C ASN A 299 -7.38 5.43 -19.01
N ASP A 300 -7.14 6.66 -18.54
CA ASP A 300 -6.67 7.75 -19.37
C ASP A 300 -5.26 7.47 -19.93
N LYS A 301 -5.21 6.97 -21.17
CA LYS A 301 -3.97 6.56 -21.84
C LYS A 301 -3.00 7.73 -22.05
N GLN A 302 -3.52 8.92 -22.33
CA GLN A 302 -2.67 10.09 -22.56
C GLN A 302 -2.01 10.53 -21.25
N LEU A 303 -2.78 10.53 -20.16
CA LEU A 303 -2.26 10.78 -18.83
C LEU A 303 -1.20 9.76 -18.43
N LEU A 304 -1.48 8.46 -18.56
CA LEU A 304 -0.52 7.40 -18.23
C LEU A 304 0.75 7.49 -19.07
N LYS A 305 0.66 7.80 -20.37
CA LYS A 305 1.83 8.01 -21.23
C LYS A 305 2.67 9.19 -20.77
N LYS A 306 2.03 10.30 -20.39
CA LYS A 306 2.69 11.48 -19.83
C LYS A 306 3.39 11.15 -18.51
N MET A 307 2.67 10.52 -17.58
CA MET A 307 3.24 10.13 -16.27
C MET A 307 4.42 9.18 -16.44
N PHE A 308 4.31 8.19 -17.34
CA PHE A 308 5.39 7.26 -17.62
C PHE A 308 6.63 7.98 -18.19
N ARG A 309 6.44 8.94 -19.10
CA ARG A 309 7.54 9.77 -19.61
C ARG A 309 8.26 10.51 -18.50
N GLU A 310 7.51 11.20 -17.64
CA GLU A 310 8.06 12.04 -16.58
C GLU A 310 8.84 11.20 -15.56
N ILE A 311 8.30 10.06 -15.12
CA ILE A 311 9.01 9.19 -14.16
C ILE A 311 10.24 8.49 -14.76
N MET A 312 10.23 8.22 -16.07
CA MET A 312 11.41 7.68 -16.76
C MET A 312 12.53 8.71 -16.88
N ILE A 313 12.21 10.00 -17.07
CA ILE A 313 13.21 11.08 -17.02
C ILE A 313 13.83 11.12 -15.62
N ASP A 314 13.01 11.16 -14.57
CA ASP A 314 13.49 11.17 -13.18
C ASP A 314 14.34 9.92 -12.83
N TYR A 315 14.01 8.77 -13.41
CA TYR A 315 14.80 7.54 -13.24
C TYR A 315 16.18 7.64 -13.89
N CYS A 316 16.25 8.17 -15.12
CA CYS A 316 17.49 8.29 -15.87
C CYS A 316 18.41 9.37 -15.30
N ASP A 317 17.84 10.51 -14.85
CA ASP A 317 18.57 11.62 -14.25
C ASP A 317 19.30 11.20 -12.96
N LYS A 318 18.77 10.19 -12.26
CA LYS A 318 19.43 9.56 -11.10
C LYS A 318 20.60 8.63 -11.46
N LYS A 319 21.06 8.68 -12.72
CA LYS A 319 22.20 7.93 -13.28
C LYS A 319 22.12 6.41 -13.09
N ILE A 320 20.91 5.85 -12.94
CA ILE A 320 20.69 4.40 -12.82
C ILE A 320 20.87 3.70 -14.18
N GLY A 321 20.89 4.47 -15.28
CA GLY A 321 20.90 3.96 -16.65
C GLY A 321 19.50 3.52 -17.10
N TYR A 322 19.37 3.10 -18.35
CA TYR A 322 18.08 2.58 -18.85
C TYR A 322 17.86 1.14 -18.39
N PRO A 323 16.65 0.79 -17.91
CA PRO A 323 16.36 -0.58 -17.48
C PRO A 323 16.29 -1.51 -18.71
N LYS A 324 16.81 -2.72 -18.57
CA LYS A 324 16.65 -3.80 -19.57
C LYS A 324 15.45 -4.70 -19.27
N ASN A 325 15.05 -4.76 -18.02
CA ASN A 325 13.93 -5.58 -17.57
C ASN A 325 12.93 -4.69 -16.84
N ILE A 326 11.65 -4.82 -17.17
CA ILE A 326 10.57 -4.07 -16.54
C ILE A 326 9.54 -5.07 -16.04
N ILE A 327 9.26 -5.02 -14.75
CA ILE A 327 8.27 -5.89 -14.11
C ILE A 327 7.17 -5.02 -13.51
N ILE A 328 5.96 -5.17 -14.02
CA ILE A 328 4.82 -4.31 -13.66
C ILE A 328 3.79 -5.11 -12.87
N PHE A 329 3.36 -4.53 -11.74
CA PHE A 329 2.22 -4.96 -10.94
C PHE A 329 1.11 -3.93 -11.03
N HIS A 330 -0.11 -4.37 -11.36
CA HIS A 330 -1.25 -3.46 -11.47
C HIS A 330 -2.59 -4.13 -11.17
N HIS A 331 -3.60 -3.37 -10.74
CA HIS A 331 -4.96 -3.89 -10.51
C HIS A 331 -5.83 -4.01 -11.76
N GLN A 332 -5.42 -3.41 -12.88
CA GLN A 332 -6.23 -3.40 -14.09
C GLN A 332 -5.40 -3.71 -15.31
N ASN A 333 -6.00 -4.46 -16.23
CA ASN A 333 -5.40 -4.70 -17.52
C ASN A 333 -5.36 -3.38 -18.31
N TYR A 334 -4.28 -2.63 -18.13
CA TYR A 334 -3.96 -1.49 -18.96
C TYR A 334 -3.54 -2.04 -20.33
N LEU A 335 -4.52 -2.17 -21.22
CA LEU A 335 -4.45 -2.85 -22.53
C LEU A 335 -3.28 -2.44 -23.45
N ASN A 336 -2.43 -1.46 -23.09
CA ASN A 336 -1.30 -1.09 -23.93
C ASN A 336 -0.12 -0.40 -23.20
N LEU A 337 0.28 -0.87 -22.01
CA LEU A 337 1.49 -0.35 -21.36
C LEU A 337 2.75 -0.61 -22.19
N LYS A 338 2.80 -1.74 -22.92
CA LYS A 338 3.95 -2.08 -23.78
C LYS A 338 4.24 -0.99 -24.82
N SER A 339 3.25 -0.54 -25.60
CA SER A 339 3.46 0.55 -26.57
C SER A 339 3.85 1.88 -25.91
N ILE A 340 3.37 2.15 -24.69
CA ILE A 340 3.74 3.35 -23.94
C ILE A 340 5.24 3.27 -23.63
N ILE A 341 5.72 2.13 -23.14
CA ILE A 341 7.12 1.91 -22.82
C ILE A 341 8.00 1.92 -24.07
N GLU A 342 7.58 1.25 -25.14
CA GLU A 342 8.27 1.21 -26.44
C GLU A 342 8.48 2.60 -27.04
N SER A 343 7.62 3.58 -26.70
CA SER A 343 7.83 4.96 -27.12
C SER A 343 8.98 5.68 -26.41
N PHE A 344 9.62 5.04 -25.43
CA PHE A 344 10.75 5.57 -24.65
C PHE A 344 11.96 4.63 -24.60
N LEU A 345 11.75 3.31 -24.67
CA LEU A 345 12.78 2.28 -24.55
C LEU A 345 12.70 1.33 -25.74
N ASN A 346 13.81 1.22 -26.49
CA ASN A 346 13.88 0.40 -27.70
C ASN A 346 14.26 -1.07 -27.43
N ASP A 347 14.94 -1.36 -26.33
CA ASP A 347 15.42 -2.71 -25.97
C ASP A 347 15.12 -3.01 -24.50
N PHE A 348 13.99 -3.69 -24.26
CA PHE A 348 13.58 -4.13 -22.93
C PHE A 348 12.77 -5.42 -22.97
N LYS A 349 12.79 -6.16 -21.86
CA LYS A 349 11.90 -7.28 -21.60
C LYS A 349 10.82 -6.86 -20.60
N LEU A 350 9.57 -7.13 -20.93
CA LEU A 350 8.42 -6.83 -20.08
C LEU A 350 7.88 -8.10 -19.42
N THR A 351 7.71 -8.06 -18.10
CA THR A 351 6.77 -8.96 -17.40
C THR A 351 5.65 -8.11 -16.81
N ASN A 352 4.41 -8.44 -17.14
CA ASN A 352 3.23 -7.71 -16.69
C ASN A 352 2.29 -8.63 -15.90
N ILE A 353 2.02 -8.27 -14.64
CA ILE A 353 1.28 -9.09 -13.68
C ILE A 353 0.06 -8.29 -13.18
N LEU A 354 -1.12 -8.80 -13.51
CA LEU A 354 -2.39 -8.33 -12.97
C LEU A 354 -2.57 -8.90 -11.56
N VAL A 355 -2.89 -8.04 -10.59
CA VAL A 355 -3.07 -8.40 -9.19
C VAL A 355 -4.49 -8.04 -8.75
N GLU A 356 -5.28 -9.05 -8.39
CA GLU A 356 -6.66 -8.89 -7.92
C GLU A 356 -6.72 -9.19 -6.42
N ASN A 357 -6.92 -8.14 -5.62
CA ASN A 357 -7.03 -8.21 -4.15
C ASN A 357 -8.47 -8.34 -3.65
N TYR A 358 -9.44 -8.26 -4.56
CA TYR A 358 -10.85 -8.55 -4.34
C TYR A 358 -11.27 -9.62 -5.35
N PHE A 359 -10.94 -10.87 -5.04
CA PHE A 359 -11.31 -12.01 -5.88
C PHE A 359 -12.26 -12.93 -5.10
N PRO A 360 -13.37 -13.38 -5.69
CA PRO A 360 -14.44 -14.09 -4.97
C PRO A 360 -14.10 -15.54 -4.61
N ILE A 361 -12.82 -15.95 -4.69
CA ILE A 361 -12.37 -17.28 -4.27
C ILE A 361 -11.69 -17.17 -2.92
N HIS A 362 -12.26 -17.87 -1.96
CA HIS A 362 -11.69 -18.06 -0.63
C HIS A 362 -11.13 -19.48 -0.58
N ILE A 363 -9.87 -19.59 -0.17
CA ILE A 363 -9.20 -20.87 0.06
C ILE A 363 -9.40 -21.19 1.54
N PHE A 364 -9.63 -22.46 1.88
CA PHE A 364 -9.75 -22.94 3.26
C PHE A 364 -8.92 -24.21 3.44
N SER A 365 -8.41 -24.43 4.65
CA SER A 365 -7.78 -25.71 5.00
C SER A 365 -8.82 -26.81 5.08
N ARG A 366 -8.47 -28.02 4.63
CA ARG A 366 -9.32 -29.20 4.78
C ARG A 366 -9.52 -29.59 6.25
N ASN A 367 -8.54 -29.30 7.10
CA ASN A 367 -8.55 -29.67 8.51
C ASN A 367 -9.09 -28.55 9.41
N GLU A 368 -9.76 -27.53 8.84
CA GLU A 368 -10.25 -26.34 9.55
C GLU A 368 -9.15 -25.51 10.25
N GLU A 369 -7.89 -25.87 10.09
CA GLU A 369 -6.75 -25.10 10.58
C GLU A 369 -6.53 -23.81 9.77
N ARG A 370 -5.98 -22.78 10.42
CA ARG A 370 -5.54 -21.57 9.74
C ARG A 370 -4.48 -21.89 8.68
N LEU A 371 -4.71 -21.46 7.44
CA LEU A 371 -3.70 -21.59 6.38
C LEU A 371 -2.42 -20.82 6.74
N PRO A 372 -1.23 -21.38 6.47
CA PRO A 372 0.00 -20.64 6.65
C PRO A 372 0.12 -19.51 5.61
N THR A 373 0.66 -18.37 6.02
CA THR A 373 1.05 -17.30 5.09
C THR A 373 2.01 -17.84 4.04
N GLY A 374 1.78 -17.47 2.78
CA GLY A 374 2.54 -18.01 1.64
C GLY A 374 1.96 -19.29 1.05
N THR A 375 0.77 -19.74 1.49
CA THR A 375 0.04 -20.83 0.82
C THR A 375 -0.34 -20.39 -0.59
N ILE A 376 0.03 -21.19 -1.59
CA ILE A 376 -0.25 -20.97 -3.00
C ILE A 376 -1.17 -22.05 -3.54
N VAL A 377 -2.10 -21.62 -4.38
CA VAL A 377 -2.98 -22.47 -5.17
C VAL A 377 -2.93 -22.04 -6.62
N ASP A 378 -2.65 -22.97 -7.52
CA ASP A 378 -2.76 -22.76 -8.95
C ASP A 378 -4.23 -22.77 -9.38
N LEU A 379 -4.60 -21.86 -10.28
CA LEU A 379 -5.96 -21.72 -10.78
C LEU A 379 -6.19 -22.48 -12.10
N ASP A 380 -5.41 -23.53 -12.34
CA ASP A 380 -5.47 -24.33 -13.58
C ASP A 380 -6.86 -24.94 -13.82
N PHE A 381 -7.62 -25.20 -12.75
CA PHE A 381 -9.01 -25.65 -12.84
C PHE A 381 -9.94 -24.65 -13.54
N GLN A 382 -9.55 -23.36 -13.63
CA GLN A 382 -10.30 -22.35 -14.39
C GLN A 382 -9.91 -22.35 -15.87
N GLN A 383 -8.73 -22.87 -16.24
CA GLN A 383 -8.21 -22.82 -17.61
C GLN A 383 -9.00 -23.74 -18.55
N SER A 384 -9.35 -24.95 -18.10
CA SER A 384 -10.18 -25.90 -18.85
C SER A 384 -11.57 -25.36 -19.19
N LEU A 385 -12.07 -24.40 -18.40
CA LEU A 385 -13.41 -23.82 -18.52
C LEU A 385 -13.45 -22.52 -19.34
N LEU A 386 -12.33 -21.79 -19.43
CA LEU A 386 -12.30 -20.45 -20.02
C LEU A 386 -11.43 -20.33 -21.29
N ASN A 387 -10.78 -21.42 -21.72
CA ASN A 387 -9.86 -21.43 -22.87
C ASN A 387 -8.78 -20.34 -22.77
N ARG A 388 -8.23 -20.15 -21.56
CA ARG A 388 -7.24 -19.12 -21.23
C ARG A 388 -5.87 -19.76 -21.01
N ASN A 389 -4.86 -19.34 -21.78
CA ASN A 389 -3.46 -19.75 -21.64
C ASN A 389 -2.64 -18.85 -20.66
N HIS A 390 -3.30 -18.15 -19.73
CA HIS A 390 -2.58 -17.30 -18.79
C HIS A 390 -2.15 -18.11 -17.56
N LYS A 391 -0.92 -17.89 -17.08
CA LYS A 391 -0.47 -18.43 -15.79
C LYS A 391 -1.23 -17.66 -14.69
N GLU A 392 -2.13 -18.35 -13.99
CA GLU A 392 -2.95 -17.78 -12.91
C GLU A 392 -2.78 -18.55 -11.61
N PHE A 393 -2.54 -17.85 -10.52
CA PHE A 393 -2.37 -18.45 -9.20
C PHE A 393 -2.86 -17.51 -8.11
N MET A 394 -3.06 -18.04 -6.91
CA MET A 394 -3.43 -17.28 -5.73
C MET A 394 -2.39 -17.45 -4.64
N ILE A 395 -2.15 -16.38 -3.87
CA ILE A 395 -1.34 -16.42 -2.65
C ILE A 395 -2.24 -16.03 -1.48
N PHE A 396 -2.24 -16.86 -0.44
CA PHE A 396 -2.87 -16.58 0.84
C PHE A 396 -1.88 -15.86 1.77
N ILE A 397 -2.34 -14.77 2.38
CA ILE A 397 -1.58 -13.97 3.34
C ILE A 397 -2.45 -13.74 4.56
N TYR A 398 -1.97 -14.18 5.72
CA TYR A 398 -2.64 -13.91 6.99
C TYR A 398 -2.21 -12.54 7.52
N LEU A 399 -3.19 -11.68 7.77
CA LEU A 399 -2.96 -10.35 8.34
C LEU A 399 -3.26 -10.40 9.83
N SER A 400 -2.22 -10.50 10.66
CA SER A 400 -2.37 -10.65 12.11
C SER A 400 -3.12 -9.47 12.75
N ALA A 401 -2.88 -8.25 12.27
CA ALA A 401 -3.48 -7.02 12.77
C ALA A 401 -5.02 -7.02 12.72
N VAL A 402 -5.60 -7.66 11.71
CA VAL A 402 -7.06 -7.78 11.53
C VAL A 402 -7.57 -9.20 11.73
N LYS A 403 -6.69 -10.11 12.20
CA LYS A 403 -6.94 -11.55 12.38
C LYS A 403 -7.67 -12.22 11.21
N SER A 404 -7.36 -11.78 9.98
CA SER A 404 -8.09 -12.17 8.77
C SER A 404 -7.12 -12.65 7.69
N GLY A 405 -7.53 -13.70 6.97
CA GLY A 405 -6.82 -14.22 5.81
C GLY A 405 -7.26 -13.50 4.53
N LYS A 406 -6.30 -13.03 3.74
CA LYS A 406 -6.56 -12.51 2.40
C LYS A 406 -6.01 -13.44 1.35
N THR A 407 -6.79 -13.68 0.29
CA THR A 407 -6.33 -14.41 -0.87
C THR A 407 -6.22 -13.46 -2.06
N ILE A 408 -5.03 -13.36 -2.63
CA ILE A 408 -4.73 -12.43 -3.72
C ILE A 408 -4.47 -13.24 -4.98
N LYS A 409 -5.20 -12.93 -6.06
CA LYS A 409 -5.02 -13.57 -7.36
C LYS A 409 -4.00 -12.80 -8.19
N TYR A 410 -3.13 -13.55 -8.87
CA TYR A 410 -2.14 -13.06 -9.81
C TYR A 410 -2.40 -13.69 -11.17
N THR A 411 -2.45 -12.85 -12.22
CA THR A 411 -2.54 -13.28 -13.62
C THR A 411 -1.36 -12.70 -14.39
N VAL A 412 -0.54 -13.57 -14.95
CA VAL A 412 0.60 -13.17 -15.79
C VAL A 412 0.08 -12.85 -17.19
N VAL A 413 0.11 -11.57 -17.56
CA VAL A 413 -0.41 -11.07 -18.85
C VAL A 413 0.66 -11.13 -19.94
N VAL A 414 1.89 -10.76 -19.60
CA VAL A 414 3.06 -10.78 -20.50
C VAL A 414 4.26 -11.24 -19.70
N ASP A 415 5.17 -12.00 -20.31
CA ASP A 415 6.40 -12.48 -19.67
C ASP A 415 7.54 -12.68 -20.69
N ASP A 416 8.11 -11.58 -21.17
CA ASP A 416 9.24 -11.58 -22.10
C ASP A 416 10.54 -12.09 -21.42
N LEU A 417 10.57 -12.11 -20.08
CA LEU A 417 11.65 -12.70 -19.28
C LEU A 417 11.62 -14.24 -19.27
N LYS A 418 10.51 -14.85 -19.71
CA LYS A 418 10.30 -16.31 -19.71
C LYS A 418 10.54 -16.93 -18.32
N MET A 419 10.05 -16.28 -17.27
CA MET A 419 10.18 -16.80 -15.92
C MET A 419 9.41 -18.11 -15.75
N SER A 420 9.98 -19.03 -14.98
CA SER A 420 9.27 -20.24 -14.57
C SER A 420 8.05 -19.86 -13.70
N ALA A 421 7.02 -20.72 -13.65
CA ALA A 421 5.86 -20.47 -12.81
C ALA A 421 6.26 -20.32 -11.33
N GLU A 422 7.22 -21.12 -10.88
CA GLU A 422 7.80 -21.05 -9.53
C GLU A 422 8.53 -19.73 -9.29
N SER A 423 9.32 -19.24 -10.26
CA SER A 423 9.99 -17.95 -10.16
C SER A 423 8.98 -16.81 -10.02
N ILE A 424 7.91 -16.79 -10.82
CA ILE A 424 6.89 -15.72 -10.74
C ILE A 424 6.20 -15.73 -9.37
N LYS A 425 5.81 -16.91 -8.86
CA LYS A 425 5.21 -17.07 -7.52
C LYS A 425 6.14 -16.54 -6.43
N ASN A 426 7.40 -16.94 -6.46
CA ASN A 426 8.42 -16.49 -5.50
C ASN A 426 8.67 -14.98 -5.60
N LEU A 427 8.71 -14.40 -6.82
CA LEU A 427 8.85 -12.96 -7.01
C LEU A 427 7.70 -12.20 -6.36
N CYS A 428 6.45 -12.58 -6.66
CA CYS A 428 5.27 -11.94 -6.11
C CYS A 428 5.26 -11.99 -4.58
N TYR A 429 5.58 -13.15 -4.00
CA TYR A 429 5.61 -13.34 -2.55
C TYR A 429 6.78 -12.60 -1.89
N ALA A 430 7.98 -12.63 -2.47
CA ALA A 430 9.14 -11.94 -1.93
C ALA A 430 8.90 -10.43 -1.81
N LEU A 431 8.34 -9.81 -2.85
CA LEU A 431 8.02 -8.38 -2.84
C LEU A 431 6.98 -7.98 -1.79
N CYS A 432 6.28 -8.93 -1.15
CA CYS A 432 5.41 -8.66 -0.01
C CYS A 432 6.17 -8.45 1.31
N HIS A 433 7.44 -8.87 1.41
CA HIS A 433 8.21 -8.88 2.66
C HIS A 433 8.95 -7.57 2.97
N PHE A 434 8.82 -6.54 2.12
CA PHE A 434 9.45 -5.25 2.40
C PHE A 434 8.80 -4.52 3.56
N TYR A 435 9.65 -4.06 4.50
CA TYR A 435 9.31 -3.24 5.65
C TYR A 435 8.16 -3.80 6.49
N PHE A 436 8.48 -4.83 7.27
CA PHE A 436 7.67 -5.26 8.40
C PHE A 436 7.20 -4.06 9.24
N ASP A 437 5.92 -4.03 9.60
CA ASP A 437 5.50 -3.24 10.76
C ASP A 437 6.02 -3.92 12.05
N SER A 438 5.81 -3.28 13.21
CA SER A 438 6.25 -3.80 14.52
C SER A 438 5.90 -5.27 14.77
N ASP A 439 4.83 -5.76 14.16
CA ASP A 439 4.29 -7.12 14.34
C ASP A 439 4.82 -8.14 13.32
N GLN A 440 5.89 -7.83 12.58
CA GLN A 440 6.43 -8.69 11.50
C GLN A 440 5.42 -9.02 10.39
N ASN A 441 4.41 -8.16 10.23
CA ASN A 441 3.40 -8.34 9.20
C ASN A 441 4.00 -8.11 7.81
N ILE A 442 3.81 -9.09 6.92
CA ILE A 442 4.07 -8.90 5.49
C ILE A 442 2.95 -8.12 4.84
N ASN A 443 3.24 -7.46 3.73
CA ASN A 443 2.22 -6.84 2.90
C ASN A 443 1.35 -7.91 2.24
N ASP A 444 0.05 -7.66 2.09
CA ASP A 444 -0.83 -8.48 1.24
C ASP A 444 -0.51 -8.33 -0.26
N LEU A 445 0.09 -7.22 -0.68
CA LEU A 445 0.44 -6.93 -2.08
C LEU A 445 1.94 -6.75 -2.25
N PRO A 446 2.48 -7.03 -3.46
CA PRO A 446 3.84 -6.63 -3.80
C PRO A 446 4.05 -5.15 -3.50
N TYR A 447 5.13 -4.84 -2.79
CA TYR A 447 5.37 -3.51 -2.23
C TYR A 447 5.26 -2.34 -3.24
N PRO A 448 5.75 -2.44 -4.50
CA PRO A 448 5.54 -1.39 -5.49
C PRO A 448 4.06 -1.05 -5.72
N LEU A 449 3.20 -2.08 -5.79
CA LEU A 449 1.76 -1.91 -5.97
C LEU A 449 1.10 -1.35 -4.71
N ARG A 450 1.50 -1.83 -3.52
CA ARG A 450 1.03 -1.29 -2.24
C ARG A 450 1.36 0.20 -2.09
N LEU A 451 2.55 0.61 -2.51
CA LEU A 451 2.94 2.02 -2.56
C LEU A 451 2.04 2.80 -3.53
N ALA A 452 1.81 2.28 -4.74
CA ALA A 452 0.95 2.95 -5.72
C ALA A 452 -0.50 3.14 -5.21
N GLU A 453 -1.07 2.16 -4.50
CA GLU A 453 -2.37 2.30 -3.83
C GLU A 453 -2.34 3.40 -2.75
N SER A 454 -1.28 3.46 -1.96
CA SER A 454 -1.12 4.46 -0.90
C SER A 454 -0.99 5.87 -1.47
N PHE A 455 -0.19 6.03 -2.52
CA PHE A 455 0.05 7.31 -3.16
C PHE A 455 -1.14 7.83 -3.96
N SER A 456 -1.91 6.98 -4.64
CA SER A 456 -3.15 7.40 -5.31
C SER A 456 -4.18 7.94 -4.32
N LYS A 457 -4.37 7.28 -3.17
CA LYS A 457 -5.22 7.75 -2.06
C LYS A 457 -4.69 9.06 -1.45
N ARG A 458 -3.38 9.18 -1.25
CA ARG A 458 -2.75 10.42 -0.75
C ARG A 458 -2.87 11.57 -1.74
N ALA A 459 -2.83 11.30 -3.05
CA ALA A 459 -3.05 12.33 -4.07
C ALA A 459 -4.46 12.91 -3.99
N ALA A 460 -5.49 12.07 -3.79
CA ALA A 460 -6.85 12.53 -3.56
C ALA A 460 -6.97 13.41 -2.30
N LYS A 461 -6.33 13.00 -1.20
CA LYS A 461 -6.27 13.77 0.05
C LYS A 461 -5.58 15.13 -0.10
N ARG A 462 -4.41 15.16 -0.76
CA ARG A 462 -3.70 16.42 -1.09
C ARG A 462 -4.54 17.32 -1.98
N TYR A 463 -5.25 16.75 -2.94
CA TYR A 463 -6.17 17.49 -3.79
C TYR A 463 -7.30 18.13 -2.98
N ALA A 464 -7.89 17.39 -2.02
CA ALA A 464 -8.89 17.94 -1.12
C ALA A 464 -8.33 19.09 -0.26
N GLY A 465 -7.13 18.92 0.33
CA GLY A 465 -6.46 19.98 1.10
C GLY A 465 -6.10 21.22 0.25
N TYR A 466 -5.79 21.04 -1.03
CA TYR A 466 -5.59 22.16 -1.96
C TYR A 466 -6.91 22.91 -2.23
N GLU A 467 -8.00 22.19 -2.53
CA GLU A 467 -9.30 22.83 -2.79
C GLU A 467 -9.81 23.59 -1.56
N SER A 468 -9.57 23.10 -0.34
CA SER A 468 -9.93 23.85 0.87
C SER A 468 -9.16 25.16 1.03
N CYS A 469 -7.90 25.22 0.57
CA CYS A 469 -7.11 26.47 0.59
C CYS A 469 -7.53 27.48 -0.49
N ARG A 470 -8.28 27.07 -1.53
CA ARG A 470 -8.69 27.97 -2.62
C ARG A 470 -9.92 28.82 -2.29
N ILE A 471 -10.70 28.42 -1.29
CA ILE A 471 -11.93 29.14 -0.92
C ILE A 471 -11.61 30.59 -0.49
N ASP A 472 -10.37 30.86 -0.06
CA ASP A 472 -9.92 32.18 0.38
C ASP A 472 -9.07 32.96 -0.64
N ASN A 473 -8.85 32.46 -1.87
CA ASN A 473 -8.05 33.21 -2.86
C ASN A 473 -8.44 32.91 -4.32
N PRO A 474 -9.25 33.77 -4.98
CA PRO A 474 -9.78 33.50 -6.31
C PRO A 474 -8.89 34.12 -7.39
N ILE A 475 -7.66 33.65 -7.61
CA ILE A 475 -6.93 33.85 -8.88
C ILE A 475 -5.84 32.77 -9.00
N GLY A 476 -5.79 32.08 -10.15
CA GLY A 476 -4.58 31.42 -10.63
C GLY A 476 -4.71 29.94 -10.95
N ARG A 477 -4.55 29.61 -12.23
CA ARG A 477 -4.45 28.27 -12.81
C ARG A 477 -3.38 27.41 -12.11
N ILE A 478 -3.75 26.23 -11.61
CA ILE A 478 -2.82 25.09 -11.57
C ILE A 478 -3.41 24.00 -12.47
N SER A 479 -3.12 24.16 -13.76
CA SER A 479 -3.14 23.07 -14.72
C SER A 479 -1.71 22.53 -14.76
N ARG A 480 -1.59 21.22 -14.53
CA ARG A 480 -0.46 20.32 -14.86
C ARG A 480 0.51 20.08 -13.70
N ASN A 481 0.56 18.81 -13.30
CA ASN A 481 1.64 18.12 -12.60
C ASN A 481 1.56 18.20 -11.07
N PHE A 482 0.77 17.30 -10.48
CA PHE A 482 1.03 16.77 -9.12
C PHE A 482 2.31 15.89 -9.09
N SER A 483 2.90 15.68 -10.27
CA SER A 483 4.10 14.93 -10.55
C SER A 483 5.37 15.71 -10.25
N ARG A 484 5.79 15.71 -9.00
CA ARG A 484 7.18 16.03 -8.67
C ARG A 484 7.57 15.19 -7.47
N ILE A 485 7.83 13.90 -7.72
CA ILE A 485 8.46 12.93 -6.82
C ILE A 485 7.72 12.89 -5.44
N VAL A 486 8.21 12.10 -4.51
CA VAL A 486 8.64 12.76 -3.27
C VAL A 486 9.72 13.78 -3.67
N LYS A 487 9.38 14.91 -4.32
CA LYS A 487 10.23 16.09 -4.43
C LYS A 487 9.75 16.93 -3.28
N ILE A 488 9.98 16.41 -2.07
CA ILE A 488 11.04 16.96 -1.24
C ILE A 488 11.71 18.10 -2.05
N HIS A 489 11.39 19.34 -1.67
CA HIS A 489 11.82 20.58 -2.33
C HIS A 489 13.21 20.43 -2.96
N ASP A 490 13.52 21.12 -4.06
CA ASP A 490 14.78 20.95 -4.81
C ASP A 490 16.05 20.87 -3.92
N ASP A 491 16.01 21.44 -2.71
CA ASP A 491 17.06 21.30 -1.68
C ASP A 491 17.25 19.92 -1.03
N LEU A 492 16.31 18.96 -1.12
CA LEU A 492 16.61 17.55 -0.86
C LEU A 492 16.68 16.66 -2.11
N ALA A 493 16.64 17.27 -3.30
CA ALA A 493 17.18 16.70 -4.53
C ALA A 493 18.67 17.04 -4.74
N LYS A 494 19.20 18.06 -4.06
CA LYS A 494 20.63 18.46 -4.12
C LYS A 494 21.60 17.58 -3.32
N ASN A 495 21.12 16.71 -2.43
CA ASN A 495 21.98 15.81 -1.64
C ASN A 495 22.11 14.41 -2.28
N TYR A 496 22.44 14.40 -3.56
CA TYR A 496 22.71 13.19 -4.34
C TYR A 496 24.06 13.31 -5.04
N GLU A 497 25.12 13.16 -4.25
CA GLU A 497 26.44 12.69 -4.70
C GLU A 497 26.75 11.34 -4.07
#